data_AF-A0A926BSR5-F1
#
_entry.id   AF-A0A926BSR5-F1
#
_cell.length_a   1.000
_cell.length_b   1.000
_cell.length_c   1.000
_cell.angle_alpha   90.00
_cell.angle_beta   90.00
_cell.angle_gamma   90.00
#
_symmetry.space_group_name_H-M   'P 1'
#
loop_
_entity.id
_entity.type
_entity.pdbx_description
1 polymer ?
#
loop_
_entity_poly.entity_id
_entity_poly.type
_entity_poly.pdbx_seq_one_letter_code
_entity_poly.pdbx_strand_id
1 'polypeptide(L)'
;PVLEPSIAEIAGPNVILINPGVATAELARTTLAELDLVNPSESLARYTYYLSDFPHKFVEVGERFLGRRLEHVHRISLDQL
;
A
#
# COMPACT_ATOMS: atom_id res chain seq x y z
N PRO A 1 -0.12 9.70 4.95
CA PRO A 1 -1.31 9.00 5.52
C PRO A 1 -1.32 8.97 7.06
N VAL A 2 -0.41 8.24 7.73
CA VAL A 2 -0.47 8.11 9.21
C VAL A 2 -0.31 9.45 9.94
N LEU A 3 0.48 10.36 9.37
CA LEU A 3 0.70 11.72 9.91
C LEU A 3 -0.24 12.78 9.32
N GLU A 4 -1.13 12.39 8.41
CA GLU A 4 -2.01 13.33 7.70
C GLU A 4 -2.86 14.18 8.66
N PRO A 5 -3.41 13.65 9.77
CA PRO A 5 -4.11 14.49 10.75
C PRO A 5 -3.23 15.58 11.36
N SER A 6 -2.01 15.24 11.79
CA SER A 6 -1.08 16.20 12.40
C SER A 6 -0.56 17.23 11.39
N ILE A 7 -0.32 16.82 10.15
CA ILE A 7 0.08 17.75 9.08
C ILE A 7 -1.07 18.71 8.78
N ALA A 8 -2.31 18.21 8.69
CA ALA A 8 -3.49 19.04 8.41
C ALA A 8 -3.75 20.06 9.52
N GLU A 9 -3.57 19.67 10.78
CA GLU A 9 -3.67 20.55 11.94
C GLU A 9 -2.72 21.76 11.83
N ILE A 10 -1.47 21.51 11.45
CA ILE A 10 -0.43 22.56 11.35
C ILE A 10 -0.61 23.40 10.07
N ALA A 11 -0.92 22.75 8.94
CA ALA A 11 -1.05 23.42 7.65
C ALA A 11 -2.28 24.31 7.57
N GLY A 12 -3.31 24.01 8.36
CA GLY A 12 -4.55 24.78 8.45
C GLY A 12 -5.51 24.53 7.30
N PRO A 13 -6.76 25.04 7.40
CA PRO A 13 -7.88 24.68 6.52
C PRO A 13 -7.72 25.15 5.07
N ASN A 14 -6.79 26.07 4.79
CA ASN A 14 -6.54 26.58 3.45
C ASN A 14 -5.57 25.71 2.65
N VAL A 15 -5.00 24.66 3.25
CA VAL A 15 -4.07 23.74 2.60
C VAL A 15 -4.77 22.39 2.40
N ILE A 16 -4.87 21.98 1.14
CA ILE A 16 -5.40 20.66 0.79
C ILE A 16 -4.24 19.68 0.75
N LEU A 17 -4.27 18.68 1.62
CA LEU A 17 -3.31 17.58 1.57
C LEU A 17 -3.71 16.60 0.47
N ILE A 18 -2.73 16.23 -0.35
CA ILE A 18 -2.92 15.27 -1.44
C ILE A 18 -2.20 13.97 -1.06
N ASN A 19 -2.95 12.87 -1.02
CA ASN A 19 -2.39 11.53 -0.86
C ASN A 19 -2.23 10.87 -2.25
N PRO A 20 -1.02 10.85 -2.83
CA PRO A 20 -0.82 10.28 -4.16
C PRO A 20 -1.11 8.78 -4.21
N GLY A 21 -1.00 8.06 -3.09
CA GLY A 21 -1.31 6.63 -3.05
C GLY A 21 -2.77 6.32 -3.38
N VAL A 22 -3.72 7.16 -2.95
CA VAL A 22 -5.14 7.04 -3.30
C VAL A 22 -5.33 7.30 -4.79
N ALA A 23 -4.77 8.39 -5.31
CA ALA A 23 -4.85 8.72 -6.73
C ALA A 23 -4.25 7.61 -7.62
N THR A 24 -3.12 7.01 -7.21
CA THR A 24 -2.51 5.89 -7.91
C THR A 24 -3.38 4.64 -7.89
N ALA A 25 -4.02 4.31 -6.77
CA ALA A 25 -4.93 3.17 -6.68
C ALA A 25 -6.17 3.34 -7.58
N GLU A 26 -6.74 4.55 -7.61
CA GLU A 26 -7.87 4.90 -8.49
C GLU A 26 -7.48 4.77 -9.97
N LEU A 27 -6.31 5.28 -10.35
CA LEU A 27 -5.79 5.13 -11.71
C LEU A 27 -5.58 3.67 -12.08
N ALA A 28 -4.95 2.88 -11.19
CA ALA A 28 -4.74 1.45 -11.42
C ALA A 28 -6.05 0.70 -11.64
N ARG A 29 -7.11 1.00 -10.87
CA ARG A 29 -8.44 0.42 -11.08
C ARG A 29 -8.99 0.73 -12.46
N THR A 30 -8.95 2.01 -12.86
CA THR A 30 -9.45 2.45 -14.19
C THR A 30 -8.68 1.76 -15.31
N THR A 31 -7.34 1.78 -15.25
CA THR A 31 -6.51 1.14 -16.28
C THR A 31 -6.76 -0.36 -16.37
N LEU A 32 -6.91 -1.07 -15.25
CA LEU A 32 -7.23 -2.50 -15.28
C LEU A 32 -8.61 -2.77 -15.90
N ALA A 33 -9.60 -1.91 -15.66
CA ALA A 33 -10.93 -2.05 -16.26
C ALA A 33 -10.92 -1.78 -17.77
N GLU A 34 -10.21 -0.75 -18.22
CA GLU A 34 -10.06 -0.43 -19.65
C GLU A 34 -9.34 -1.51 -20.44
N LEU A 35 -8.42 -2.24 -19.79
CA LEU A 35 -7.66 -3.33 -20.39
C LEU A 35 -8.32 -4.71 -20.23
N ASP A 36 -9.50 -4.80 -19.61
CA ASP A 36 -10.18 -6.06 -19.29
C ASP A 36 -9.31 -7.02 -18.43
N LEU A 37 -8.57 -6.46 -17.46
CA LEU A 37 -7.64 -7.17 -16.56
C LEU A 37 -8.14 -7.23 -15.11
N VAL A 38 -9.37 -6.81 -14.84
CA VAL A 38 -9.97 -6.90 -13.49
C VAL A 38 -10.13 -8.36 -13.10
N ASN A 39 -9.68 -8.73 -11.90
CA ASN A 39 -9.87 -10.08 -11.38
C ASN A 39 -11.37 -10.32 -11.10
N PRO A 40 -12.03 -11.30 -11.77
CA PRO A 40 -13.46 -11.55 -11.61
C PRO A 40 -13.79 -12.43 -10.38
N SER A 41 -12.79 -12.89 -9.64
CA SER A 41 -13.00 -13.78 -8.49
C SER A 41 -13.65 -13.06 -7.32
N GLU A 42 -14.66 -13.69 -6.71
CA GLU A 42 -15.27 -13.26 -5.45
C GLU A 42 -14.51 -13.79 -4.21
N SER A 43 -13.42 -14.53 -4.42
CA SER A 43 -12.60 -15.05 -3.32
C SER A 43 -11.89 -13.92 -2.57
N LEU A 44 -11.58 -14.16 -1.30
CA LEU A 44 -10.76 -13.22 -0.53
C LEU A 44 -9.41 -12.99 -1.23
N ALA A 45 -9.02 -11.71 -1.32
CA ALA A 45 -7.75 -11.31 -1.90
C ALA A 45 -6.57 -11.92 -1.12
N ARG A 46 -5.60 -12.45 -1.86
CA ARG A 46 -4.35 -12.97 -1.31
C ARG A 46 -3.25 -11.93 -1.47
N TYR A 47 -2.57 -11.61 -0.39
CA TYR A 47 -1.43 -10.69 -0.38
C TYR A 47 -0.16 -11.48 -0.03
N THR A 48 0.93 -11.20 -0.74
CA THR A 48 2.26 -11.75 -0.46
C THR A 48 3.26 -10.63 -0.62
N TYR A 49 4.12 -10.46 0.39
CA TYR A 49 5.05 -9.34 0.48
C TYR A 49 6.47 -9.86 0.33
N TYR A 50 7.22 -9.34 -0.63
CA TYR A 50 8.60 -9.71 -0.90
C TYR A 50 9.54 -8.55 -0.60
N LEU A 51 10.63 -8.82 0.12
CA LEU A 51 11.60 -7.82 0.56
C LEU A 51 13.03 -8.28 0.27
N SER A 52 13.90 -7.36 -0.12
CA SER A 52 15.34 -7.65 -0.24
C SER A 52 16.04 -7.79 1.12
N ASP A 53 15.52 -7.09 2.14
CA ASP A 53 16.11 -7.03 3.48
C ASP A 53 15.24 -7.73 4.55
N PHE A 54 15.72 -7.79 5.78
CA PHE A 54 15.07 -8.45 6.90
C PHE A 54 13.69 -7.82 7.23
N PRO A 55 12.65 -8.64 7.45
CA PRO A 55 11.27 -8.17 7.44
C PRO A 55 10.83 -7.45 8.72
N HIS A 56 11.55 -7.57 9.84
CA HIS A 56 11.08 -7.11 11.17
C HIS A 56 10.53 -5.67 11.15
N LYS A 57 11.33 -4.70 10.69
CA LYS A 57 10.92 -3.28 10.72
C LYS A 57 9.84 -2.99 9.69
N PHE A 58 9.85 -3.70 8.56
CA PHE A 58 8.81 -3.56 7.55
C PHE A 58 7.45 -4.02 8.07
N VAL A 59 7.39 -5.17 8.75
CA VAL A 59 6.13 -5.68 9.34
C VAL A 59 5.61 -4.67 10.37
N GLU A 60 6.48 -4.25 11.30
CA GLU A 60 6.10 -3.30 12.35
C GLU A 60 5.49 -2.00 11.77
N VAL A 61 6.11 -1.41 10.75
CA VAL A 61 5.64 -0.17 10.14
C VAL A 61 4.44 -0.43 9.24
N GLY A 62 4.48 -1.46 8.41
CA GLY A 62 3.44 -1.79 7.44
C GLY A 62 2.10 -2.08 8.10
N GLU A 63 2.09 -2.83 9.21
CA GLU A 63 0.85 -3.09 9.97
C GLU A 63 0.25 -1.81 10.55
N ARG A 64 1.08 -0.86 11.02
CA ARG A 64 0.61 0.45 11.49
C ARG A 64 -0.01 1.28 10.35
N PHE A 65 0.57 1.22 9.16
CA PHE A 65 0.04 1.93 7.99
C PHE A 65 -1.23 1.31 7.44
N LEU A 66 -1.36 -0.02 7.46
CA LEU A 66 -2.47 -0.76 6.86
C LEU A 66 -3.61 -1.10 7.83
N GLY A 67 -3.40 -0.92 9.14
CA GLY A 67 -4.39 -1.22 10.17
C GLY A 67 -4.77 -2.70 10.27
N ARG A 68 -3.94 -3.60 9.72
CA ARG A 68 -4.15 -5.05 9.70
C ARG A 68 -2.82 -5.78 9.76
N ARG A 69 -2.85 -7.06 10.14
CA ARG A 69 -1.66 -7.90 10.14
C ARG A 69 -1.12 -8.12 8.74
N LEU A 70 0.19 -8.19 8.62
CA LEU A 70 0.88 -8.57 7.40
C LEU A 70 1.22 -10.05 7.43
N GLU A 71 0.48 -10.82 6.63
CA GLU A 71 0.69 -12.25 6.44
C GLU A 71 1.55 -12.50 5.18
N HIS A 72 2.23 -13.66 5.13
CA HIS A 72 3.04 -14.08 3.98
C HIS A 72 4.13 -13.08 3.56
N VAL A 73 5.03 -12.79 4.50
CA VAL A 73 6.17 -11.87 4.30
C VAL A 73 7.44 -12.67 4.10
N HIS A 74 8.13 -12.45 2.98
CA HIS A 74 9.29 -13.22 2.54
C HIS A 74 10.46 -12.31 2.23
N ARG A 75 11.63 -12.63 2.80
CA ARG A 75 12.90 -12.06 2.34
C ARG A 75 13.39 -12.84 1.13
N ILE A 76 13.72 -12.15 0.05
CA ILE A 76 14.31 -12.70 -1.17
C ILE A 76 15.65 -12.01 -1.44
N SER A 77 16.64 -12.73 -1.96
CA SER A 77 17.86 -12.12 -2.50
C SER A 77 17.65 -11.86 -3.99
N LEU A 78 18.03 -10.67 -4.45
CA LEU A 78 17.96 -10.29 -5.86
C LEU A 78 19.19 -10.73 -6.65
N ASP A 79 20.26 -11.15 -5.96
CA ASP A 79 21.54 -11.55 -6.59
C ASP A 79 21.47 -12.94 -7.25
N GLN A 80 20.30 -13.60 -7.16
CA GLN A 80 20.06 -14.97 -7.64
C GLN A 80 18.91 -15.05 -8.67
N LEU A 81 18.44 -13.90 -9.17
CA LEU A 81 17.45 -13.77 -10.27
C LEU A 81 18.18 -13.51 -11.60
#